data_AF-A0A9X3J387-F1
#
_entry.id   AF-A0A9X3J387-F1
#
_cell.length_a   1.000
_cell.length_b   1.000
_cell.length_c   1.000
_cell.angle_alpha   90.00
_cell.angle_beta   90.00
_cell.angle_gamma   90.00
#
_symmetry.space_group_name_H-M   'P 1'
#
loop_
_entity.id
_entity.type
_entity.pdbx_description
1 polymer ?
#
loop_
_entity_poly.entity_id
_entity_poly.type
_entity_poly.pdbx_seq_one_letter_code
_entity_poly.pdbx_strand_id
1 'polypeptide(L)'
;MSQVTILADADGALVDYDAEFLGAGERSALLAELAQVQDRFDRDRVVMYGKTIDSPRMVCAFGDDGLHYRYAGVDRTTHPWPPHLRAARDRIAAVCGHPFNYALVNLYRTGDDYIGWHADKVSDLVPGSAIASLSLGAARPFQLRHKSSGELHEVLLASGSLLVMRGTCQQFYKHALPKRRGVSEPRFNVTFRHVRAG
;
A
#
# COMPACT_ATOMS: atom_id res chain seq x y z
N MET A 1 -21.93 -8.22 0.80
CA MET A 1 -20.48 -8.17 0.47
C MET A 1 -20.28 -6.93 -0.38
N SER A 2 -19.46 -5.99 0.08
CA SER A 2 -19.12 -4.70 -0.57
C SER A 2 -17.95 -4.82 -1.55
N GLN A 3 -17.40 -6.02 -1.71
CA GLN A 3 -16.26 -6.30 -2.57
C GLN A 3 -16.67 -6.31 -4.06
N VAL A 4 -15.86 -5.64 -4.89
CA VAL A 4 -15.99 -5.59 -6.34
C VAL A 4 -14.63 -5.85 -6.99
N THR A 5 -14.62 -6.54 -8.13
CA THR A 5 -13.42 -6.69 -8.95
C THR A 5 -13.32 -5.51 -9.92
N ILE A 6 -12.23 -4.75 -9.83
CA ILE A 6 -11.99 -3.53 -10.63
C ILE A 6 -11.21 -3.84 -11.90
N LEU A 7 -10.36 -4.86 -11.85
CA LEU A 7 -9.56 -5.34 -12.97
C LEU A 7 -9.50 -6.85 -12.90
N ALA A 8 -9.86 -7.51 -14.00
CA ALA A 8 -9.59 -8.91 -14.28
C ALA A 8 -9.33 -9.02 -15.79
N ASP A 9 -8.10 -9.38 -16.18
CA ASP A 9 -7.73 -9.50 -17.59
C ASP A 9 -7.38 -10.95 -17.98
N ALA A 10 -7.15 -11.15 -19.28
CA ALA A 10 -6.78 -12.45 -19.83
C ALA A 10 -5.35 -12.90 -19.46
N ASP A 11 -4.49 -11.95 -19.06
CA ASP A 11 -3.10 -12.21 -18.65
C ASP A 11 -2.98 -12.57 -17.15
N GLY A 12 -4.11 -12.63 -16.44
CA GLY A 12 -4.20 -13.03 -15.04
C GLY A 12 -3.94 -11.90 -14.04
N ALA A 13 -4.01 -10.63 -14.45
CA ALA A 13 -4.01 -9.51 -13.52
C ALA A 13 -5.37 -9.41 -12.85
N LEU A 14 -5.38 -9.34 -11.52
CA LEU A 14 -6.60 -9.23 -10.72
C LEU A 14 -6.45 -8.14 -9.67
N VAL A 15 -7.44 -7.25 -9.59
CA VAL A 15 -7.55 -6.22 -8.56
C VAL A 15 -8.96 -6.21 -8.00
N ASP A 16 -9.07 -6.52 -6.71
CA ASP A 16 -10.31 -6.46 -5.95
C ASP A 16 -10.32 -5.24 -5.03
N TYR A 17 -11.49 -4.69 -4.79
CA TYR A 17 -11.70 -3.53 -3.94
C TYR A 17 -12.90 -3.73 -3.04
N ASP A 18 -12.73 -3.45 -1.75
CA ASP A 18 -13.80 -3.43 -0.76
C ASP A 18 -13.82 -2.04 -0.10
N ALA A 19 -14.85 -1.26 -0.42
CA ALA A 19 -15.02 0.11 0.08
C ALA A 19 -15.31 0.18 1.59
N GLU A 20 -15.85 -0.90 2.17
CA GLU A 20 -16.35 -0.95 3.54
C GLU A 20 -15.59 -1.97 4.40
N PHE A 21 -14.36 -2.30 4.00
CA PHE A 21 -13.56 -3.34 4.64
C PHE A 21 -13.43 -3.11 6.15
N LEU A 22 -13.04 -1.91 6.59
CA LEU A 22 -13.04 -1.56 8.02
C LEU A 22 -14.34 -0.87 8.44
N GLY A 23 -14.92 -1.35 9.55
CA GLY A 23 -16.00 -0.68 10.24
C GLY A 23 -15.53 0.62 10.91
N ALA A 24 -16.48 1.50 11.26
CA ALA A 24 -16.17 2.83 11.79
C ALA A 24 -15.25 2.81 13.02
N GLY A 25 -15.47 1.90 13.96
CA GLY A 25 -14.63 1.75 15.16
C GLY A 25 -13.19 1.31 14.83
N GLU A 26 -13.03 0.33 13.94
CA GLU A 26 -11.72 -0.15 13.49
C GLU A 26 -10.94 0.96 12.77
N ARG A 27 -11.62 1.71 11.90
CA ARG A 27 -11.02 2.86 11.19
C ARG A 27 -10.49 3.91 12.15
N SER A 28 -11.31 4.32 13.13
CA SER A 28 -10.93 5.34 14.10
C SER A 28 -9.77 4.88 14.98
N ALA A 29 -9.80 3.63 15.45
CA ALA A 29 -8.75 3.08 16.29
C ALA A 29 -7.41 2.98 15.54
N LEU A 30 -7.42 2.47 14.31
CA LEU A 30 -6.21 2.36 13.51
C LEU A 30 -5.65 3.72 13.09
N LEU A 31 -6.51 4.69 12.77
CA LEU A 31 -6.07 6.06 12.47
C LEU A 31 -5.40 6.72 13.69
N ALA A 32 -5.98 6.55 14.88
CA ALA A 32 -5.40 7.07 16.12
C ALA A 32 -4.04 6.40 16.42
N GLU A 33 -3.94 5.08 16.24
CA GLU A 33 -2.69 4.34 16.44
C GLU A 33 -1.58 4.80 15.47
N LEU A 34 -1.91 5.00 14.19
CA LEU A 34 -0.94 5.51 13.21
C LEU A 34 -0.49 6.94 13.50
N ALA A 35 -1.38 7.78 14.02
CA ALA A 35 -1.03 9.13 14.45
C ALA A 35 -0.08 9.14 15.66
N GLN A 36 -0.23 8.19 16.59
CA GLN A 36 0.64 8.05 17.76
C GLN A 36 2.07 7.64 17.43
N VAL A 37 2.29 6.98 16.30
CA VAL A 37 3.62 6.55 15.84
C VAL A 37 4.15 7.37 14.67
N GLN A 38 3.57 8.56 14.44
CA GLN A 38 3.93 9.43 13.33
C GLN A 38 5.37 9.97 13.45
N ASP A 39 5.91 10.02 14.66
CA ASP A 39 7.32 10.36 14.95
C ASP A 39 8.32 9.38 14.30
N ARG A 40 7.88 8.17 13.97
CA ARG A 40 8.69 7.14 13.30
C ARG A 40 8.70 7.27 11.77
N PHE A 41 7.93 8.19 11.22
CA PHE A 41 7.85 8.38 9.77
C PHE A 41 8.98 9.29 9.31
N ASP A 42 9.64 8.91 8.22
CA ASP A 42 10.66 9.73 7.57
C ASP A 42 10.37 9.87 6.07
N ARG A 43 11.02 10.84 5.41
CA ARG A 43 10.95 10.98 3.96
C ARG A 43 11.51 9.74 3.30
N ASP A 44 10.70 9.17 2.41
CA ASP A 44 11.13 8.03 1.61
C ASP A 44 12.25 8.48 0.66
N ARG A 45 13.42 7.84 0.70
CA ARG A 45 14.55 8.13 -0.20
C ARG A 45 14.65 7.05 -1.25
N VAL A 46 14.60 7.45 -2.52
CA VAL A 46 14.71 6.52 -3.66
C VAL A 46 15.89 6.92 -4.54
N VAL A 47 16.60 5.94 -5.07
CA VAL A 47 17.66 6.17 -6.06
C VAL A 47 17.03 6.16 -7.46
N MET A 48 17.04 7.32 -8.12
CA MET A 48 16.56 7.47 -9.50
C MET A 48 17.69 8.07 -10.34
N TYR A 49 18.04 7.39 -11.44
CA TYR A 49 19.13 7.81 -12.34
C TYR A 49 20.46 8.10 -11.61
N GLY A 50 20.80 7.26 -10.62
CA GLY A 50 22.02 7.41 -9.81
C GLY A 50 21.99 8.52 -8.76
N LYS A 51 20.87 9.24 -8.61
CA LYS A 51 20.68 10.29 -7.59
C LYS A 51 19.68 9.85 -6.53
N THR A 52 20.00 10.11 -5.27
CA THR A 52 19.04 9.96 -4.17
C THR A 52 18.07 11.13 -4.18
N ILE A 53 16.78 10.84 -4.31
CA ILE A 53 15.70 11.83 -4.33
C ILE A 53 14.78 11.56 -3.15
N ASP A 54 14.45 12.63 -2.42
CA ASP A 54 13.40 12.61 -1.42
C ASP A 54 12.03 12.51 -2.12
N SER A 55 11.35 11.42 -1.84
CA SER A 55 9.95 11.23 -2.15
C SER A 55 9.11 12.30 -1.46
N PRO A 56 8.02 12.76 -2.10
CA PRO A 56 7.16 13.78 -1.51
C PRO A 56 6.36 13.26 -0.31
N ARG A 57 6.23 11.93 -0.11
CA ARG A 57 5.49 11.33 1.01
C ARG A 57 6.42 10.84 2.12
N MET A 58 5.89 10.70 3.32
CA MET A 58 6.61 10.08 4.45
C MET A 58 6.26 8.60 4.54
N VAL A 59 7.16 7.80 5.09
CA VAL A 59 6.97 6.35 5.23
C VAL A 59 7.47 5.81 6.56
N CYS A 60 6.87 4.72 7.01
CA CYS A 60 7.28 3.94 8.16
C CYS A 60 7.05 2.45 7.85
N ALA A 61 8.00 1.58 8.21
CA ALA A 61 7.90 0.15 7.95
C ALA A 61 7.58 -0.62 9.23
N PHE A 62 6.65 -1.57 9.15
CA PHE A 62 6.35 -2.51 10.22
C PHE A 62 6.55 -3.93 9.72
N GLY A 63 7.00 -4.83 10.59
CA GLY A 63 7.28 -6.20 10.19
C GLY A 63 7.43 -7.12 11.39
N ASP A 64 7.45 -8.41 11.09
CA ASP A 64 7.76 -9.43 12.09
C ASP A 64 9.22 -9.29 12.59
N ASP A 65 9.47 -9.73 13.81
CA ASP A 65 10.80 -9.63 14.43
C ASP A 65 11.85 -10.38 13.59
N GLY A 66 13.01 -9.76 13.40
CA GLY A 66 14.11 -10.33 12.61
C GLY A 66 13.93 -10.24 11.08
N LEU A 67 12.84 -9.62 10.59
CA LEU A 67 12.66 -9.42 9.16
C LEU A 67 13.60 -8.33 8.62
N HIS A 68 14.63 -8.74 7.87
CA HIS A 68 15.47 -7.82 7.10
C HIS A 68 14.90 -7.65 5.69
N TYR A 69 14.32 -6.49 5.39
CA TYR A 69 13.77 -6.18 4.07
C TYR A 69 14.35 -4.91 3.46
N ARG A 70 14.94 -5.07 2.26
CA ARG A 70 15.55 -3.98 1.49
C ARG A 70 14.60 -3.47 0.41
N TYR A 71 13.73 -2.53 0.77
CA TYR A 71 12.81 -1.92 -0.20
C TYR A 71 13.53 -0.87 -1.06
N ALA A 72 13.43 -0.99 -2.39
CA ALA A 72 14.04 -0.07 -3.36
C ALA A 72 15.56 0.16 -3.16
N GLY A 73 16.28 -0.84 -2.66
CA GLY A 73 17.73 -0.77 -2.46
C GLY A 73 18.17 -0.07 -1.17
N VAL A 74 17.25 0.26 -0.26
CA VAL A 74 17.54 0.86 1.05
C VAL A 74 17.13 -0.11 2.15
N ASP A 75 18.04 -0.39 3.09
CA ASP A 75 17.72 -1.17 4.28
C ASP A 75 16.72 -0.38 5.12
N ARG A 76 15.57 -0.99 5.41
CA ARG A 76 14.56 -0.38 6.25
C ARG A 76 14.49 -1.12 7.57
N THR A 77 14.73 -0.39 8.64
CA THR A 77 14.38 -0.85 9.98
C THR A 77 12.87 -1.02 10.03
N THR A 78 12.42 -2.25 10.29
CA THR A 78 11.02 -2.54 10.59
C THR A 78 10.77 -2.28 12.06
N HIS A 79 9.63 -1.68 12.37
CA HIS A 79 9.13 -1.57 13.74
C HIS A 79 8.19 -2.74 14.06
N PRO A 80 8.07 -3.13 15.34
CA PRO A 80 7.08 -4.12 15.75
C PRO A 80 5.66 -3.63 15.44
N TRP A 81 4.78 -4.57 15.06
CA TRP A 81 3.38 -4.27 14.74
C TRP A 81 2.61 -3.70 15.94
N PRO A 82 2.05 -2.49 15.80
CA PRO A 82 1.05 -1.97 16.73
C PRO A 82 -0.23 -2.84 16.72
N PRO A 83 -0.97 -2.92 17.84
CA PRO A 83 -2.13 -3.80 17.98
C PRO A 83 -3.20 -3.69 16.89
N HIS A 84 -3.67 -2.49 16.53
CA HIS A 84 -4.72 -2.33 15.52
C HIS A 84 -4.21 -2.62 14.11
N LEU A 85 -2.96 -2.25 13.82
CA LEU A 85 -2.32 -2.58 12.55
C LEU A 85 -2.11 -4.10 12.41
N ARG A 86 -1.75 -4.80 13.50
CA ARG A 86 -1.67 -6.26 13.55
C ARG A 86 -3.03 -6.91 13.31
N ALA A 87 -4.10 -6.40 13.95
CA ALA A 87 -5.44 -6.92 13.74
C ALA A 87 -5.90 -6.75 12.27
N ALA A 88 -5.63 -5.59 11.67
CA ALA A 88 -5.91 -5.36 10.25
C ALA A 88 -5.12 -6.32 9.34
N ARG A 89 -3.82 -6.52 9.61
CA ARG A 89 -2.97 -7.49 8.92
C ARG A 89 -3.57 -8.89 8.95
N ASP A 90 -3.97 -9.37 10.13
CA ASP A 90 -4.47 -10.74 10.31
C ASP A 90 -5.81 -10.95 9.60
N ARG A 91 -6.69 -9.94 9.63
CA ARG A 91 -7.95 -9.95 8.88
C ARG A 91 -7.70 -9.97 7.36
N ILE A 92 -6.76 -9.17 6.87
CA ILE A 92 -6.38 -9.14 5.45
C ILE A 92 -5.74 -10.47 5.04
N ALA A 93 -4.94 -11.10 5.90
CA ALA A 93 -4.37 -12.43 5.67
C ALA A 93 -5.46 -13.48 5.47
N ALA A 94 -6.51 -13.46 6.30
CA ALA A 94 -7.66 -14.35 6.14
C ALA A 94 -8.39 -14.14 4.81
N VAL A 95 -8.57 -12.89 4.38
CA VAL A 95 -9.14 -12.56 3.05
C VAL A 95 -8.23 -13.07 1.91
N CYS A 96 -6.91 -13.02 2.09
CA CYS A 96 -5.97 -13.37 1.05
C CYS A 96 -5.55 -14.83 0.99
N GLY A 97 -5.88 -15.61 2.02
CA GLY A 97 -5.49 -17.02 2.13
C GLY A 97 -4.00 -17.23 2.37
N HIS A 98 -3.25 -16.19 2.75
CA HIS A 98 -1.82 -16.29 3.08
C HIS A 98 -1.41 -15.19 4.07
N PRO A 99 -0.33 -15.39 4.84
CA PRO A 99 0.13 -14.39 5.80
C PRO A 99 0.75 -13.18 5.12
N PHE A 100 0.89 -12.10 5.90
CA PHE A 100 1.69 -10.93 5.60
C PHE A 100 2.64 -10.70 6.77
N ASN A 101 3.93 -10.49 6.48
CA ASN A 101 4.97 -10.30 7.49
C ASN A 101 5.63 -8.92 7.40
N TYR A 102 5.21 -8.09 6.44
CA TYR A 102 5.71 -6.74 6.24
C TYR A 102 4.60 -5.77 5.83
N ALA A 103 4.68 -4.53 6.29
CA ALA A 103 3.89 -3.41 5.78
C ALA A 103 4.74 -2.16 5.62
N LEU A 104 4.56 -1.46 4.50
CA LEU A 104 5.03 -0.09 4.31
C LEU A 104 3.85 0.86 4.46
N VAL A 105 3.86 1.66 5.52
CA VAL A 105 2.88 2.73 5.72
C VAL A 105 3.37 3.98 5.02
N ASN A 106 2.52 4.57 4.20
CA ASN A 106 2.77 5.82 3.48
C ASN A 106 1.84 6.88 4.06
N LEU A 107 2.41 8.00 4.51
CA LEU A 107 1.68 9.18 4.93
C LEU A 107 1.78 10.25 3.83
N TYR A 108 0.63 10.56 3.25
CA TYR A 108 0.42 11.70 2.35
C TYR A 108 -0.20 12.81 3.19
N ARG A 109 0.56 13.85 3.49
CA ARG A 109 0.15 14.92 4.42
C ARG A 109 -0.96 15.78 3.84
N THR A 110 -0.91 16.00 2.52
CA THR A 110 -1.89 16.76 1.76
C THR A 110 -2.05 16.16 0.36
N GLY A 111 -2.89 16.79 -0.46
CA GLY A 111 -3.02 16.55 -1.89
C GLY A 111 -1.76 16.74 -2.75
N ASP A 112 -0.74 17.43 -2.23
CA ASP A 112 0.52 17.68 -2.93
C ASP A 112 1.49 16.49 -2.84
N ASP A 113 1.35 15.66 -1.80
CA ASP A 113 2.07 14.40 -1.67
C ASP A 113 1.47 13.38 -2.66
N TYR A 114 2.35 12.64 -3.35
CA TYR A 114 1.97 11.73 -4.43
C TYR A 114 2.94 10.56 -4.55
N ILE A 115 2.56 9.58 -5.37
CA ILE A 115 3.48 8.57 -5.91
C ILE A 115 3.20 8.45 -7.40
N GLY A 116 4.24 8.63 -8.21
CA GLY A 116 4.14 8.54 -9.66
C GLY A 116 3.91 7.11 -10.14
N TRP A 117 3.79 6.94 -11.45
CA TRP A 117 3.60 5.63 -12.07
C TRP A 117 4.74 4.66 -11.75
N HIS A 118 4.42 3.57 -11.05
CA HIS A 118 5.36 2.52 -10.68
C HIS A 118 4.66 1.15 -10.66
N ALA A 119 5.44 0.08 -10.58
CA ALA A 119 4.93 -1.24 -10.21
C ALA A 119 5.74 -1.70 -9.01
N ASP A 120 5.13 -2.46 -8.10
CA ASP A 120 5.83 -2.96 -6.93
C ASP A 120 6.90 -3.97 -7.35
N LYS A 121 8.07 -3.91 -6.70
CA LYS A 121 9.11 -4.91 -6.87
C LYS A 121 8.64 -6.20 -6.20
N VAL A 122 8.51 -7.27 -6.99
CA VAL A 122 8.00 -8.58 -6.52
C VAL A 122 9.09 -9.63 -6.30
N SER A 123 10.35 -9.36 -6.67
CA SER A 123 11.45 -10.34 -6.58
C SER A 123 11.69 -10.84 -5.16
N ASP A 124 11.45 -9.98 -4.18
CA ASP A 124 11.73 -10.22 -2.76
C ASP A 124 10.47 -10.74 -2.03
N LEU A 125 9.37 -10.91 -2.75
CA LEU A 125 8.09 -11.41 -2.23
C LEU A 125 7.93 -12.90 -2.52
N VAL A 126 7.18 -13.59 -1.66
CA VAL A 126 6.79 -14.99 -1.89
C VAL A 126 6.03 -15.07 -3.23
N PRO A 127 6.42 -15.95 -4.16
CA PRO A 127 5.75 -16.06 -5.47
C PRO A 127 4.25 -16.26 -5.33
N GLY A 128 3.47 -15.52 -6.12
CA GLY A 128 2.01 -15.61 -6.10
C GLY A 128 1.33 -14.94 -4.90
N SER A 129 2.07 -14.41 -3.93
CA SER A 129 1.49 -13.63 -2.84
C SER A 129 0.87 -12.32 -3.35
N ALA A 130 -0.26 -11.93 -2.74
CA ALA A 130 -0.92 -10.68 -3.03
C ALA A 130 -0.19 -9.49 -2.41
N ILE A 131 -0.47 -8.30 -2.93
CA ILE A 131 -0.16 -7.03 -2.28
C ILE A 131 -1.49 -6.39 -1.88
N ALA A 132 -1.66 -6.12 -0.59
CA ALA A 132 -2.89 -5.55 -0.05
C ALA A 132 -2.65 -4.11 0.42
N SER A 133 -3.53 -3.20 0.01
CA SER A 133 -3.47 -1.76 0.27
C SER A 133 -4.70 -1.34 1.07
N LEU A 134 -4.48 -0.99 2.34
CA LEU A 134 -5.52 -0.45 3.21
C LEU A 134 -5.38 1.08 3.30
N SER A 135 -6.45 1.80 3.01
CA SER A 135 -6.46 3.27 2.98
C SER A 135 -7.18 3.86 4.19
N LEU A 136 -6.67 4.94 4.78
CA LEU A 136 -7.28 5.65 5.92
C LEU A 136 -7.13 7.16 5.75
N GLY A 137 -8.10 7.93 6.24
CA GLY A 137 -8.10 9.39 6.14
C GLY A 137 -8.64 9.88 4.80
N ALA A 138 -8.02 10.90 4.22
CA ALA A 138 -8.52 11.53 3.00
C ALA A 138 -8.65 10.55 1.82
N ALA A 139 -9.82 10.55 1.16
CA ALA A 139 -10.02 9.75 -0.04
C ALA A 139 -9.16 10.25 -1.19
N ARG A 140 -8.53 9.33 -1.94
CA ARG A 140 -7.66 9.68 -3.07
C ARG A 140 -7.89 8.72 -4.24
N PRO A 141 -7.91 9.22 -5.48
CA PRO A 141 -7.99 8.35 -6.64
C PRO A 141 -6.68 7.60 -6.82
N PHE A 142 -6.81 6.31 -7.01
CA PHE A 142 -5.76 5.40 -7.36
C PHE A 142 -5.96 4.97 -8.80
N GLN A 143 -4.90 5.08 -9.59
CA GLN A 143 -4.94 4.82 -11.02
C GLN A 143 -4.09 3.60 -11.33
N LEU A 144 -4.59 2.73 -12.20
CA LEU A 144 -3.91 1.57 -12.77
C LEU A 144 -3.84 1.76 -14.28
N ARG A 145 -2.64 1.65 -14.86
CA ARG A 145 -2.42 1.80 -16.29
C ARG A 145 -1.67 0.60 -16.84
N HIS A 146 -2.25 -0.08 -17.83
CA HIS A 146 -1.60 -1.17 -18.53
C HIS A 146 -0.34 -0.67 -19.24
N LYS A 147 0.77 -1.40 -19.13
CA LYS A 147 2.10 -0.96 -19.58
C LYS A 147 2.22 -0.89 -21.11
N SER A 148 1.46 -1.72 -21.83
CA SER A 148 1.51 -1.79 -23.29
C SER A 148 0.35 -1.05 -23.96
N SER A 149 -0.90 -1.44 -23.66
CA SER A 149 -2.11 -0.85 -24.28
C SER A 149 -2.42 0.57 -23.76
N GLY A 150 -1.91 0.94 -22.58
CA GLY A 150 -2.24 2.22 -21.96
C GLY A 150 -3.64 2.29 -21.34
N GLU A 151 -4.39 1.18 -21.33
CA GLU A 151 -5.70 1.07 -20.68
C GLU A 151 -5.63 1.56 -19.23
N LEU A 152 -6.59 2.39 -18.82
CA LEU A 152 -6.60 3.10 -17.56
C LEU A 152 -7.84 2.72 -16.75
N HIS A 153 -7.62 2.23 -15.53
CA HIS A 153 -8.64 2.06 -14.50
C HIS A 153 -8.38 3.08 -13.38
N GLU A 154 -9.45 3.64 -12.82
CA GLU A 154 -9.37 4.53 -11.66
C GLU A 154 -10.38 4.10 -10.61
N VAL A 155 -9.94 4.10 -9.35
CA VAL A 155 -10.80 3.85 -8.18
C VAL A 155 -10.54 4.90 -7.12
N LEU A 156 -11.60 5.44 -6.54
CA LEU A 156 -11.49 6.32 -5.38
C LEU A 156 -11.31 5.47 -4.11
N LEU A 157 -10.10 5.49 -3.54
CA LEU A 157 -9.82 4.76 -2.30
C LEU A 157 -10.37 5.54 -1.11
N ALA A 158 -11.46 5.05 -0.54
CA ALA A 158 -12.12 5.64 0.62
C ALA A 158 -11.40 5.29 1.94
N SER A 159 -11.71 6.01 3.02
CA SER A 159 -11.19 5.69 4.36
C SER A 159 -11.73 4.34 4.84
N GLY A 160 -10.83 3.46 5.25
CA GLY A 160 -11.06 2.06 5.63
C GLY A 160 -11.26 1.08 4.49
N SER A 161 -11.04 1.51 3.24
CA SER A 161 -11.15 0.63 2.08
C SER A 161 -9.91 -0.25 1.91
N LEU A 162 -10.12 -1.46 1.39
CA LEU A 162 -9.08 -2.42 1.04
C LEU A 162 -9.04 -2.60 -0.47
N LEU A 163 -7.85 -2.46 -1.06
CA LEU A 163 -7.56 -2.83 -2.44
C LEU A 163 -6.52 -3.97 -2.44
N VAL A 164 -6.79 -5.05 -3.16
CA VAL A 164 -5.88 -6.21 -3.23
C VAL A 164 -5.46 -6.45 -4.68
N MET A 165 -4.15 -6.41 -4.94
CA MET A 165 -3.55 -6.70 -6.25
C MET A 165 -2.96 -8.10 -6.25
N ARG A 166 -3.31 -8.92 -7.23
CA ARG A 166 -2.87 -10.32 -7.37
C ARG A 166 -2.39 -10.65 -8.79
N GLY A 167 -1.90 -11.87 -8.94
CA GLY A 167 -1.51 -12.46 -10.22
C GLY A 167 -0.44 -11.64 -10.91
N THR A 168 -0.65 -11.34 -12.18
CA THR A 168 0.32 -10.64 -13.04
C THR A 168 0.16 -9.10 -12.99
N CYS A 169 -0.61 -8.56 -12.04
CA CYS A 169 -0.86 -7.11 -11.93
C CYS A 169 0.43 -6.28 -11.91
N GLN A 170 1.44 -6.67 -11.13
CA GLN A 170 2.72 -5.92 -11.06
C GLN A 170 3.58 -6.10 -12.33
N GLN A 171 3.32 -7.16 -13.11
CA GLN A 171 3.99 -7.43 -14.37
C GLN A 171 3.41 -6.56 -15.50
N PHE A 172 2.09 -6.41 -15.59
CA PHE A 172 1.44 -5.75 -16.72
C PHE A 172 0.92 -4.34 -16.44
N TYR A 173 0.68 -3.97 -15.18
CA TYR A 173 0.16 -2.66 -14.82
C TYR A 173 1.18 -1.83 -14.05
N LYS A 174 1.14 -0.52 -14.24
CA LYS A 174 1.70 0.46 -13.31
C LYS A 174 0.56 1.11 -12.55
N HIS A 175 0.81 1.58 -11.35
CA HIS A 175 -0.14 2.33 -10.56
C HIS A 175 0.44 3.64 -10.03
N ALA A 176 -0.45 4.56 -9.69
CA ALA A 176 -0.11 5.88 -9.17
C ALA A 176 -1.17 6.39 -8.19
N LEU A 177 -0.72 7.24 -7.27
CA LEU A 177 -1.59 8.12 -6.48
C LEU A 177 -1.25 9.56 -6.88
N PRO A 178 -1.91 10.13 -7.90
CA PRO A 178 -1.57 11.44 -8.45
C PRO A 178 -1.86 12.58 -7.46
N LYS A 179 -1.21 13.73 -7.66
CA LYS A 179 -1.52 14.96 -6.92
C LYS A 179 -2.99 15.34 -7.07
N ARG A 180 -3.59 15.89 -6.00
CA ARG A 180 -4.97 16.38 -5.97
C ARG A 180 -5.04 17.68 -5.17
N ARG A 181 -4.96 18.81 -5.88
CA ARG A 181 -5.10 20.14 -5.25
C ARG A 181 -6.44 20.22 -4.50
N GLY A 182 -6.42 20.87 -3.34
CA GLY A 182 -7.61 21.06 -2.50
C GLY A 182 -7.83 19.98 -1.43
N VAL A 183 -7.08 18.88 -1.43
CA VAL A 183 -7.07 17.93 -0.32
C VAL A 183 -6.15 18.45 0.78
N SER A 184 -6.72 18.86 1.91
CA SER A 184 -6.00 19.38 3.09
C SER A 184 -5.74 18.32 4.15
N GLU A 185 -6.54 17.25 4.17
CA GLU A 185 -6.49 16.23 5.20
C GLU A 185 -5.44 15.16 4.88
N PRO A 186 -4.78 14.59 5.90
CA PRO A 186 -3.80 13.53 5.69
C PRO A 186 -4.48 12.23 5.26
N ARG A 187 -3.73 11.43 4.49
CA ARG A 187 -4.06 10.05 4.12
C ARG A 187 -2.93 9.13 4.55
N PHE A 188 -3.29 8.07 5.26
CA PHE A 188 -2.42 6.92 5.46
C PHE A 188 -2.78 5.82 4.46
N ASN A 189 -1.75 5.13 3.97
CA ASN A 189 -1.89 3.91 3.20
C ASN A 189 -0.95 2.86 3.74
N VAL A 190 -1.50 1.71 4.12
CA VAL A 190 -0.73 0.57 4.58
C VAL A 190 -0.66 -0.45 3.46
N THR A 191 0.53 -0.65 2.91
CA THR A 191 0.77 -1.67 1.87
C THR A 191 1.40 -2.91 2.51
N PHE A 192 0.61 -3.95 2.69
CA PHE A 192 1.02 -5.25 3.22
C PHE A 192 1.64 -6.12 2.13
N ARG A 193 2.73 -6.82 2.47
CA ARG A 193 3.45 -7.73 1.59
C ARG A 193 3.89 -8.99 2.34
N HIS A 194 3.99 -10.11 1.63
CA HIS A 194 4.58 -11.34 2.13
C HIS A 194 6.00 -11.48 1.58
N VAL A 195 6.96 -11.03 2.39
CA VAL A 195 8.38 -11.00 2.05
C VAL A 195 8.99 -12.38 2.29
N ARG A 196 9.89 -12.83 1.41
CA ARG A 196 10.66 -14.07 1.64
C ARG A 196 11.57 -13.89 2.84
N ALA A 197 11.62 -14.87 3.73
CA ALA A 197 12.73 -14.96 4.67
C ALA A 197 14.03 -15.13 3.86
N GLY A 198 15.03 -14.30 4.15
CA GLY A 198 16.38 -14.44 3.61
C GLY A 198 17.14 -15.58 4.27
#